data_AF-A0A8T5Z907-F1
#
_entry.id   AF-A0A8T5Z907-F1
#
_cell.length_a   1.000
_cell.length_b   1.000
_cell.length_c   1.000
_cell.angle_alpha   90.00
_cell.angle_beta   90.00
_cell.angle_gamma   90.00
#
_symmetry.space_group_name_H-M   'P 1'
#
loop_
_entity.id
_entity.type
_entity.pdbx_description
1 polymer ?
#
loop_
_entity_poly.entity_id
_entity_poly.type
_entity_poly.pdbx_seq_one_letter_code
_entity_poly.pdbx_strand_id
1 'polypeptide(L)'
;MMFTMLKDFLGIPVIASVFLAILASIVKKYTHFSRRDFFSRSPLEQIEAIKWLRQSKAASSNPLDVAEQQFRLLSLGLHRDRDLSYRLVAFYSSHSQTYIQSLKAILRWPGLYNIHDGKIYPHSHLKWDLPLMLIVILTIMGSEVIESYSREDVSQFILFLTVTLAALIPWFWMLSCALKIFSISKKLNAYILPTIEAEANKEDFSSILNNKYP
;
A
#
# COMPACT_ATOMS: atom_id res chain seq x y z
N MET A 1 -8.60 35.29 13.32
CA MET A 1 -7.39 35.99 12.83
C MET A 1 -6.33 35.02 12.29
N MET A 2 -5.90 34.00 13.04
CA MET A 2 -4.92 33.01 12.52
C MET A 2 -5.47 32.16 11.36
N PHE A 3 -6.76 31.82 11.41
CA PHE A 3 -7.45 31.06 10.35
C PHE A 3 -7.62 31.83 9.04
N THR A 4 -8.07 33.08 9.12
CA THR A 4 -8.21 33.97 7.96
C THR A 4 -6.85 34.25 7.32
N MET A 5 -5.80 34.47 8.13
CA MET A 5 -4.44 34.63 7.60
C MET A 5 -3.91 33.37 6.90
N LEU A 6 -4.24 32.17 7.39
CA LEU A 6 -3.86 30.92 6.72
C LEU A 6 -4.60 30.74 5.38
N LYS A 7 -5.89 31.07 5.35
CA LYS A 7 -6.72 31.07 4.13
C LYS A 7 -6.20 32.06 3.10
N ASP A 8 -5.90 33.29 3.52
CA ASP A 8 -5.34 34.34 2.66
C ASP A 8 -3.94 33.96 2.14
N PHE A 9 -3.12 33.32 2.98
CA PHE A 9 -1.78 32.84 2.61
C PHE A 9 -1.83 31.71 1.57
N LEU A 10 -2.77 30.76 1.72
CA LEU A 10 -3.01 29.69 0.75
C LEU A 10 -3.75 30.16 -0.51
N GLY A 11 -4.43 31.30 -0.45
CA GLY A 11 -5.05 31.95 -1.61
C GLY A 11 -4.04 32.58 -2.58
N ILE A 12 -2.78 32.75 -2.16
CA ILE A 12 -1.70 33.25 -3.03
C ILE A 12 -1.31 32.12 -4.01
N PRO A 13 -1.47 32.31 -5.34
CA PRO A 13 -1.29 31.23 -6.33
C PRO A 13 0.09 30.56 -6.27
N VAL A 14 1.14 31.35 -5.98
CA VAL A 14 2.51 30.84 -5.83
C VAL A 14 2.64 29.94 -4.61
N ILE A 15 2.07 30.32 -3.47
CA ILE A 15 2.10 29.51 -2.26
C ILE A 15 1.24 28.26 -2.43
N ALA A 16 0.05 28.39 -3.01
CA ALA A 16 -0.82 27.27 -3.35
C ALA A 16 -0.11 26.24 -4.24
N SER A 17 0.57 26.70 -5.29
CA SER A 17 1.30 25.81 -6.21
C SER A 17 2.49 25.11 -5.54
N VAL A 18 3.23 25.78 -4.65
CA VAL A 18 4.30 25.16 -3.86
C VAL A 18 3.75 24.10 -2.91
N PHE A 19 2.67 24.41 -2.19
CA PHE A 19 1.99 23.44 -1.31
C PHE A 19 1.47 22.24 -2.11
N LEU A 20 0.84 22.46 -3.26
CA LEU A 20 0.37 21.40 -4.15
C LEU A 20 1.53 20.56 -4.70
N ALA A 21 2.67 21.17 -5.05
CA ALA A 21 3.85 20.44 -5.51
C ALA A 21 4.47 19.57 -4.41
N ILE A 22 4.54 20.07 -3.17
CA ILE A 22 4.98 19.31 -2.00
C ILE A 22 4.02 18.16 -1.73
N LEU A 23 2.71 18.43 -1.74
CA LEU A 23 1.68 17.41 -1.55
C LEU A 23 1.74 16.35 -2.67
N ALA A 24 1.90 16.76 -3.92
CA ALA A 24 2.04 15.86 -5.06
C ALA A 24 3.31 15.00 -4.97
N SER A 25 4.42 15.56 -4.48
CA SER A 25 5.67 14.82 -4.22
C SER A 25 5.50 13.78 -3.10
N ILE A 26 4.87 14.18 -2.00
CA ILE A 26 4.50 13.30 -0.88
C ILE A 26 3.61 12.18 -1.42
N VAL A 27 2.51 12.52 -2.09
CA VAL A 27 1.62 11.57 -2.73
C VAL A 27 2.43 10.64 -3.63
N LYS A 28 3.25 11.13 -4.56
CA LYS A 28 4.08 10.31 -5.46
C LYS A 28 4.99 9.32 -4.73
N LYS A 29 5.57 9.72 -3.58
CA LYS A 29 6.41 8.85 -2.74
C LYS A 29 5.59 7.73 -2.07
N TYR A 30 4.40 8.06 -1.58
CA TYR A 30 3.51 7.12 -0.89
C TYR A 30 2.59 6.34 -1.83
N THR A 31 2.45 6.78 -3.08
CA THR A 31 1.65 6.17 -4.13
C THR A 31 2.46 5.42 -5.18
N HIS A 32 3.71 5.03 -4.87
CA HIS A 32 4.49 4.16 -5.75
C HIS A 32 3.72 2.83 -5.95
N PHE A 33 2.91 2.80 -7.01
CA PHE A 33 1.95 1.77 -7.28
C PHE A 33 2.61 0.69 -8.14
N SER A 34 2.78 -0.50 -7.57
CA SER A 34 3.15 -1.66 -8.39
C SER A 34 1.89 -2.21 -9.04
N ARG A 35 1.79 -2.09 -10.38
CA ARG A 35 0.69 -2.69 -11.15
C ARG A 35 0.74 -4.22 -11.14
N ARG A 36 1.90 -4.81 -10.84
CA ARG A 36 2.14 -6.25 -10.90
C ARG A 36 1.75 -6.90 -9.57
N ASP A 37 0.95 -7.95 -9.68
CA ASP A 37 0.30 -8.63 -8.57
C ASP A 37 0.36 -10.14 -8.85
N PHE A 38 1.12 -10.84 -8.03
CA PHE A 38 1.26 -12.29 -8.08
C PHE A 38 -0.09 -13.04 -8.01
N PHE A 39 -1.01 -12.58 -7.16
CA PHE A 39 -2.31 -13.25 -6.91
C PHE A 39 -3.34 -13.06 -8.02
N SER A 40 -3.06 -12.20 -9.01
CA SER A 40 -3.91 -12.04 -10.18
C SER A 40 -3.42 -12.84 -11.39
N ARG A 41 -2.30 -13.57 -11.26
CA ARG A 41 -1.74 -14.40 -12.34
C ARG A 41 -2.49 -15.72 -12.50
N SER A 42 -2.29 -16.37 -13.65
CA SER A 42 -2.77 -17.72 -13.88
C SER A 42 -2.19 -18.71 -12.86
N PRO A 43 -2.91 -19.79 -12.49
CA PRO A 43 -2.41 -20.78 -11.53
C PRO A 43 -1.06 -21.40 -11.92
N LEU A 44 -0.83 -21.63 -13.22
CA LEU A 44 0.43 -22.18 -13.74
C LEU A 44 1.61 -21.23 -13.50
N GLU A 45 1.45 -19.95 -13.77
CA GLU A 45 2.47 -18.93 -13.48
C GLU A 45 2.73 -18.81 -11.97
N GLN A 46 1.68 -18.94 -11.16
CA GLN A 46 1.83 -18.92 -9.70
C GLN A 46 2.67 -20.11 -9.22
N ILE A 47 2.44 -21.30 -9.77
CA ILE A 47 3.21 -22.51 -9.46
C ILE A 47 4.68 -22.35 -9.86
N GLU A 48 4.96 -21.86 -11.08
CA GLU A 48 6.32 -21.65 -11.57
C GLU A 48 7.09 -20.65 -10.71
N ALA A 49 6.46 -19.54 -10.35
CA ALA A 49 7.02 -18.52 -9.48
C ALA A 49 7.38 -19.10 -8.09
N ILE A 50 6.55 -19.97 -7.52
CA ILE A 50 6.82 -20.62 -6.23
C ILE A 50 7.98 -21.61 -6.37
N LYS A 51 8.00 -22.43 -7.44
CA LYS A 51 9.10 -23.36 -7.72
C LYS A 51 10.43 -22.61 -7.75
N TRP A 52 10.48 -21.48 -8.46
CA TRP A 52 11.65 -20.60 -8.48
C TRP A 52 11.96 -20.01 -7.10
N LEU A 53 10.96 -19.49 -6.37
CA LEU A 53 11.16 -18.87 -5.06
C LEU A 53 11.76 -19.86 -4.04
N ARG A 54 11.34 -21.12 -4.09
CA ARG A 54 11.89 -22.21 -3.26
C ARG A 54 13.35 -22.52 -3.60
N GLN A 55 13.68 -22.56 -4.89
CA GLN A 55 15.05 -22.83 -5.36
C GLN A 55 15.99 -21.63 -5.19
N SER A 56 15.43 -20.43 -5.09
CA SER A 56 16.21 -19.21 -4.91
C SER A 56 16.95 -19.23 -3.57
N LYS A 57 18.25 -18.96 -3.61
CA LYS A 57 19.08 -18.84 -2.40
C LYS A 57 18.76 -17.54 -1.66
N ALA A 58 19.08 -17.51 -0.37
CA ALA A 58 19.10 -16.27 0.40
C ALA A 58 20.06 -15.25 -0.27
N ALA A 59 19.81 -13.96 -0.05
CA ALA A 59 20.56 -12.87 -0.67
C ALA A 59 22.08 -13.11 -0.55
N SER A 60 22.77 -13.15 -1.69
CA SER A 60 24.22 -13.30 -1.70
C SER A 60 24.89 -11.97 -1.32
N SER A 61 26.17 -12.01 -0.93
CA SER A 61 26.94 -10.81 -0.66
C SER A 61 27.24 -9.98 -1.92
N ASN A 62 27.00 -10.54 -3.11
CA ASN A 62 27.24 -9.88 -4.38
C ASN A 62 26.04 -8.98 -4.75
N PRO A 63 26.23 -7.66 -4.91
CA PRO A 63 25.14 -6.75 -5.24
C PRO A 63 24.46 -7.07 -6.58
N LEU A 64 25.17 -7.69 -7.52
CA LEU A 64 24.61 -8.05 -8.82
C LEU A 64 23.55 -9.16 -8.70
N ASP A 65 23.85 -10.21 -7.94
CA ASP A 65 22.92 -11.32 -7.73
C ASP A 65 21.68 -10.85 -6.96
N VAL A 66 21.87 -9.93 -6.00
CA VAL A 66 20.76 -9.29 -5.27
C VAL A 66 19.87 -8.50 -6.21
N ALA A 67 20.46 -7.72 -7.12
CA ALA A 67 19.70 -6.97 -8.12
C ALA A 67 18.94 -7.91 -9.05
N GLU A 68 19.57 -8.97 -9.57
CA GLU A 68 18.91 -9.96 -10.41
C GLU A 68 17.73 -10.62 -9.68
N GLN A 69 17.94 -11.02 -8.43
CA GLN A 69 16.90 -11.60 -7.58
C GLN A 69 15.72 -10.64 -7.40
N GLN A 70 15.99 -9.36 -7.14
CA GLN A 70 14.95 -8.33 -7.02
C GLN A 70 14.19 -8.15 -8.35
N PHE A 71 14.89 -8.12 -9.49
CA PHE A 71 14.25 -8.02 -10.80
C PHE A 71 13.37 -9.22 -11.11
N ARG A 72 13.83 -10.44 -10.80
CA ARG A 72 13.06 -11.68 -10.95
C ARG A 72 11.81 -11.67 -10.06
N LEU A 73 11.93 -11.28 -8.79
CA LEU A 73 10.77 -11.17 -7.90
C LEU A 73 9.73 -10.18 -8.43
N LEU A 74 10.17 -9.02 -8.92
CA LEU A 74 9.30 -8.02 -9.54
C LEU A 74 8.70 -8.51 -10.86
N SER A 75 9.42 -9.33 -11.64
CA SER A 75 8.89 -9.93 -12.86
C SER A 75 7.83 -10.98 -12.56
N LEU A 76 7.85 -11.59 -11.38
CA LEU A 76 6.81 -12.50 -10.87
C LEU A 76 5.64 -11.76 -10.18
N GLY A 77 5.73 -10.43 -10.03
CA GLY A 77 4.71 -9.64 -9.33
C GLY A 77 4.74 -9.79 -7.81
N LEU A 78 5.87 -10.21 -7.27
CA LEU A 78 6.16 -10.31 -5.83
C LEU A 78 6.93 -9.08 -5.33
N HIS A 79 7.20 -9.03 -4.04
CA HIS A 79 7.96 -7.93 -3.43
C HIS A 79 9.46 -8.08 -3.72
N ARG A 80 10.22 -6.98 -3.74
CA ARG A 80 11.69 -7.00 -3.96
C ARG A 80 12.44 -7.83 -2.90
N ASP A 81 11.86 -7.90 -1.71
CA ASP A 81 12.37 -8.68 -0.60
C ASP A 81 11.88 -10.13 -0.75
N ARG A 82 12.83 -11.07 -0.83
CA ARG A 82 12.58 -12.50 -0.99
C ARG A 82 11.83 -13.06 0.22
N ASP A 83 12.25 -12.72 1.43
CA ASP A 83 11.71 -13.30 2.65
C ASP A 83 10.30 -12.79 2.92
N LEU A 84 10.06 -11.52 2.61
CA LEU A 84 8.71 -10.97 2.61
C LEU A 84 7.84 -11.67 1.55
N SER A 85 8.35 -11.84 0.33
CA SER A 85 7.61 -12.52 -0.74
C SER A 85 7.24 -13.95 -0.36
N TYR A 86 8.18 -14.70 0.20
CA TYR A 86 7.94 -16.04 0.69
C TYR A 86 6.89 -16.07 1.80
N ARG A 87 6.99 -15.16 2.78
CA ARG A 87 6.01 -15.01 3.86
C ARG A 87 4.61 -14.70 3.33
N LEU A 88 4.49 -13.83 2.33
CA LEU A 88 3.21 -13.48 1.71
C LEU A 88 2.56 -14.68 1.01
N VAL A 89 3.34 -15.43 0.23
CA VAL A 89 2.86 -16.60 -0.49
C VAL A 89 2.49 -17.73 0.48
N ALA A 90 3.32 -18.00 1.50
CA ALA A 90 3.01 -18.99 2.54
C ALA A 90 1.78 -18.62 3.39
N PHE A 91 1.61 -17.33 3.69
CA PHE A 91 0.41 -16.85 4.38
C PHE A 91 -0.84 -17.05 3.52
N TYR A 92 -0.75 -16.80 2.21
CA TYR A 92 -1.85 -17.03 1.28
C TYR A 92 -2.16 -18.51 1.04
N SER A 93 -1.18 -19.41 1.09
CA SER A 93 -1.45 -20.85 0.97
C SER A 93 -2.14 -21.41 2.23
N SER A 94 -1.77 -20.89 3.41
CA SER A 94 -2.30 -21.34 4.70
C SER A 94 -3.63 -20.69 5.09
N HIS A 95 -3.90 -19.48 4.60
CA HIS A 95 -5.13 -18.75 4.89
C HIS A 95 -5.92 -18.57 3.59
N SER A 96 -7.20 -18.93 3.62
CA SER A 96 -8.12 -18.84 2.49
C SER A 96 -8.14 -17.46 1.81
N GLN A 97 -8.75 -17.40 0.61
CA GLN A 97 -8.88 -16.20 -0.24
C GLN A 97 -9.42 -14.94 0.47
N THR A 98 -9.93 -15.05 1.69
CA THR A 98 -10.38 -13.94 2.55
C THR A 98 -9.39 -12.78 2.65
N TYR A 99 -8.07 -13.04 2.65
CA TYR A 99 -7.05 -11.98 2.78
C TYR A 99 -6.48 -11.48 1.46
N ILE A 100 -6.97 -11.96 0.32
CA ILE A 100 -6.38 -11.68 -1.00
C ILE A 100 -6.30 -10.18 -1.29
N GLN A 101 -7.34 -9.41 -0.95
CA GLN A 101 -7.36 -7.97 -1.19
C GLN A 101 -6.32 -7.22 -0.36
N SER A 102 -6.10 -7.66 0.88
CA SER A 102 -5.12 -7.04 1.78
C SER A 102 -3.68 -7.40 1.38
N LEU A 103 -3.45 -8.62 0.91
CA LEU A 103 -2.15 -9.04 0.36
C LEU A 103 -1.82 -8.31 -0.95
N LYS A 104 -2.82 -8.13 -1.82
CA LYS A 104 -2.69 -7.27 -3.01
C LYS A 104 -2.34 -5.83 -2.64
N ALA A 105 -2.93 -5.29 -1.56
CA ALA A 105 -2.61 -3.95 -1.09
C ALA A 105 -1.13 -3.81 -0.64
N ILE A 106 -0.57 -4.84 0.02
CA ILE A 106 0.86 -4.87 0.38
C ILE A 106 1.74 -4.81 -0.88
N LEU A 107 1.45 -5.64 -1.89
CA LEU A 107 2.24 -5.68 -3.12
C LEU A 107 2.12 -4.38 -3.94
N ARG A 108 0.92 -3.78 -3.96
CA ARG A 108 0.64 -2.58 -4.75
C ARG A 108 1.19 -1.31 -4.13
N TRP A 109 1.33 -1.23 -2.80
CA TRP A 109 1.70 0.00 -2.11
C TRP A 109 2.94 -0.15 -1.19
N PRO A 110 4.12 -0.49 -1.75
CA PRO A 110 5.36 -0.61 -0.97
C PRO A 110 5.74 0.70 -0.25
N GLY A 111 5.31 1.87 -0.73
CA GLY A 111 5.59 3.16 -0.09
C GLY A 111 4.93 3.35 1.28
N LEU A 112 3.92 2.53 1.63
CA LEU A 112 3.15 2.69 2.88
C LEU A 112 3.79 1.99 4.08
N TYR A 113 4.83 1.20 3.89
CA TYR A 113 5.48 0.43 4.96
C TYR A 113 6.99 0.30 4.75
N ASN A 114 7.69 0.01 5.84
CA ASN A 114 9.09 -0.41 5.84
C ASN A 114 9.18 -1.91 6.09
N ILE A 115 10.29 -2.50 5.66
CA ILE A 115 10.57 -3.92 5.83
C ILE A 115 11.85 -4.08 6.60
N HIS A 116 11.79 -4.80 7.71
CA HIS A 116 12.95 -5.23 8.49
C HIS A 116 12.79 -6.74 8.73
N ASP A 117 13.81 -7.52 8.40
CA ASP A 117 13.84 -9.00 8.56
C ASP A 117 12.60 -9.72 7.99
N GLY A 118 12.16 -9.33 6.79
CA GLY A 118 10.98 -9.92 6.14
C GLY A 118 9.65 -9.66 6.85
N LYS A 119 9.60 -8.73 7.83
CA LYS A 119 8.39 -8.26 8.52
C LYS A 119 7.98 -6.88 8.02
N ILE A 120 6.68 -6.63 8.01
CA ILE A 120 6.09 -5.38 7.54
C ILE A 120 5.83 -4.45 8.72
N TYR A 121 6.37 -3.23 8.64
CA TYR A 121 6.12 -2.17 9.60
C TYR A 121 5.47 -0.98 8.89
N PRO A 122 4.15 -0.75 9.05
CA PRO A 122 3.50 0.43 8.54
C PRO A 122 4.19 1.69 9.07
N HIS A 123 4.39 2.68 8.21
CA HIS A 123 5.04 3.92 8.62
C HIS A 123 4.27 4.61 9.75
N SER A 124 4.99 5.07 10.78
CA SER A 124 4.35 5.70 11.95
C SER A 124 3.70 7.06 11.62
N HIS A 125 4.24 7.81 10.66
CA HIS A 125 3.69 9.11 10.26
C HIS A 125 2.32 8.99 9.58
N LEU A 126 2.05 7.88 8.90
CA LEU A 126 0.74 7.61 8.28
C LEU A 126 -0.43 7.57 9.28
N LYS A 127 -0.16 7.36 10.57
CA LYS A 127 -1.17 7.48 11.63
C LYS A 127 -1.66 8.91 11.82
N TRP A 128 -0.81 9.90 11.58
CA TRP A 128 -1.10 11.32 11.79
C TRP A 128 -1.32 12.08 10.50
N ASP A 129 -0.65 11.71 9.41
CA ASP A 129 -0.74 12.40 8.12
C ASP A 129 -2.13 12.29 7.49
N LEU A 130 -2.79 11.12 7.62
CA LEU A 130 -4.15 10.92 7.10
C LEU A 130 -5.20 11.76 7.86
N PRO A 131 -5.26 11.73 9.22
CA PRO A 131 -6.13 12.62 9.98
C PRO A 131 -5.83 14.10 9.74
N LEU A 132 -4.55 14.48 9.63
CA LEU A 132 -4.16 15.87 9.42
C LEU A 132 -4.62 16.37 8.04
N MET A 133 -4.49 15.55 6.99
CA MET A 133 -5.07 15.87 5.68
C MET A 133 -6.59 16.02 5.73
N LEU A 134 -7.30 15.18 6.48
CA LEU A 134 -8.75 15.32 6.64
C LEU A 134 -9.12 16.65 7.29
N ILE A 135 -8.42 17.00 8.37
CA ILE A 135 -8.61 18.28 9.05
C ILE A 135 -8.39 19.41 8.05
N VAL A 136 -7.29 19.42 7.30
CA VAL A 136 -7.02 20.47 6.30
C VAL A 136 -8.13 20.55 5.23
N ILE A 137 -8.58 19.43 4.69
CA ILE A 137 -9.68 19.38 3.69
C ILE A 137 -10.96 19.98 4.29
N LEU A 138 -11.35 19.56 5.49
CA LEU A 138 -12.56 20.05 6.16
C LEU A 138 -12.44 21.51 6.58
N THR A 139 -11.28 21.95 7.03
CA THR A 139 -11.12 23.32 7.52
C THR A 139 -11.09 24.31 6.35
N ILE A 140 -10.36 24.01 5.27
CA ILE A 140 -10.29 24.91 4.11
C ILE A 140 -11.59 24.81 3.32
N MET A 141 -11.88 23.64 2.74
CA MET A 141 -13.03 23.52 1.83
C MET A 141 -14.37 23.55 2.57
N GLY A 142 -14.45 22.93 3.75
CA GLY A 142 -15.67 22.98 4.55
C GLY A 142 -16.01 24.40 5.04
N SER A 143 -15.01 25.26 5.26
CA SER A 143 -15.28 26.67 5.58
C SER A 143 -15.90 27.43 4.40
N GLU A 144 -15.48 27.17 3.16
CA GLU A 144 -16.08 27.78 1.97
C GLU A 144 -17.53 27.31 1.76
N VAL A 145 -17.83 26.06 2.09
CA VAL A 145 -19.20 25.53 2.04
C VAL A 145 -20.10 26.27 3.04
N ILE A 146 -19.63 26.45 4.29
CA ILE A 146 -20.39 27.15 5.34
C ILE A 146 -20.55 28.64 4.98
N GLU A 147 -19.50 29.27 4.47
CA GLU A 147 -19.52 30.68 4.07
C GLU A 147 -20.47 30.92 2.89
N SER A 148 -20.43 30.06 1.87
CA SER A 148 -21.34 30.14 0.71
C SER A 148 -22.79 29.90 1.12
N TYR A 149 -23.03 28.97 2.05
CA TYR A 149 -24.36 28.74 2.63
C TYR A 149 -24.86 29.98 3.39
N SER A 150 -24.00 30.61 4.20
CA SER A 150 -24.36 31.81 4.97
C SER A 150 -24.62 33.04 4.09
N ARG A 151 -24.06 33.09 2.88
CA ARG A 151 -24.29 34.17 1.90
C ARG A 151 -25.49 33.90 1.00
N GLU A 152 -26.20 32.78 1.21
CA GLU A 152 -27.31 32.30 0.36
C GLU A 152 -26.93 32.14 -1.13
N ASP A 153 -25.63 31.98 -1.42
CA ASP A 153 -25.14 31.76 -2.80
C ASP A 153 -25.18 30.27 -3.13
N VAL A 154 -26.30 29.85 -3.70
CA VAL A 154 -26.58 28.45 -4.06
C VAL A 154 -25.57 27.91 -5.08
N SER A 155 -25.09 28.74 -6.01
CA SER A 155 -24.17 28.29 -7.06
C SER A 155 -22.79 27.98 -6.48
N GLN A 156 -22.25 28.90 -5.66
CA GLN A 156 -20.98 28.69 -4.98
C GLN A 156 -21.05 27.55 -3.97
N PHE A 157 -22.16 27.43 -3.24
CA PHE A 157 -22.38 26.33 -2.30
C PHE A 157 -22.29 24.96 -2.99
N ILE A 158 -22.99 24.76 -4.11
CA ILE A 158 -22.95 23.50 -4.86
C ILE A 158 -21.54 23.22 -5.37
N LEU A 159 -20.83 24.22 -5.88
CA LEU A 159 -19.46 24.08 -6.36
C LEU A 159 -18.52 23.63 -5.22
N PHE A 160 -18.50 24.32 -4.08
CA PHE A 160 -17.60 23.94 -2.98
C PHE A 160 -17.98 22.59 -2.37
N LEU A 161 -19.27 22.26 -2.31
CA LEU A 161 -19.73 20.95 -1.84
C LEU A 161 -19.24 19.83 -2.74
N THR A 162 -19.39 19.98 -4.06
CA THR A 162 -18.92 18.99 -5.04
C THR A 162 -17.40 18.81 -5.01
N VAL A 163 -16.64 19.91 -4.91
CA VAL A 163 -15.17 19.87 -4.80
C VAL A 163 -14.74 19.18 -3.49
N THR A 164 -15.42 19.46 -2.38
CA THR A 164 -15.14 18.81 -1.08
C THR A 164 -15.39 17.31 -1.15
N LEU A 165 -16.53 16.88 -1.71
CA LEU A 165 -16.85 15.47 -1.90
C LEU A 165 -15.82 14.78 -2.81
N ALA A 166 -15.42 15.42 -3.91
CA ALA A 166 -14.41 14.90 -4.82
C ALA A 166 -13.04 14.72 -4.13
N ALA A 167 -12.66 15.62 -3.21
CA ALA A 167 -11.43 15.53 -2.44
C ALA A 167 -11.46 14.42 -1.37
N LEU A 168 -12.64 14.11 -0.83
CA LEU A 168 -12.81 13.04 0.17
C LEU A 168 -12.66 11.64 -0.44
N ILE A 169 -13.03 11.44 -1.72
CA ILE A 169 -12.90 10.14 -2.41
C ILE A 169 -11.47 9.56 -2.35
N PRO A 170 -10.42 10.26 -2.82
CA PRO A 170 -9.05 9.74 -2.75
C PRO A 170 -8.57 9.61 -1.30
N TRP A 171 -9.04 10.46 -0.38
CA TRP A 171 -8.71 10.34 1.04
C TRP A 171 -9.26 9.04 1.64
N PHE A 172 -10.54 8.72 1.43
CA PHE A 172 -11.16 7.47 1.90
C PHE A 172 -10.49 6.25 1.28
N TRP A 173 -10.11 6.32 0.01
CA TRP A 173 -9.37 5.25 -0.67
C TRP A 173 -8.01 4.98 0.00
N MET A 174 -7.24 6.05 0.27
CA MET A 174 -5.94 5.95 0.94
C MET A 174 -6.08 5.43 2.37
N LEU A 175 -7.10 5.88 3.10
CA LEU A 175 -7.42 5.37 4.44
C LEU A 175 -7.71 3.86 4.40
N SER A 176 -8.56 3.42 3.47
CA SER A 176 -8.88 1.99 3.30
C SER A 176 -7.62 1.15 3.01
N CYS A 177 -6.74 1.62 2.14
CA CYS A 177 -5.48 0.94 1.84
C CYS A 177 -4.57 0.84 3.07
N ALA A 178 -4.41 1.95 3.81
CA ALA A 178 -3.58 2.00 5.01
C ALA A 178 -4.11 1.06 6.10
N LEU A 179 -5.43 1.04 6.33
CA LEU A 179 -6.07 0.14 7.30
C LEU A 179 -5.91 -1.33 6.91
N LYS A 180 -6.06 -1.68 5.62
CA LYS A 180 -5.81 -3.03 5.12
C LYS A 180 -4.39 -3.48 5.40
N ILE A 181 -3.40 -2.64 5.12
CA ILE A 181 -1.97 -2.91 5.36
C ILE A 181 -1.68 -3.04 6.85
N PHE A 182 -2.23 -2.17 7.70
CA PHE A 182 -2.03 -2.23 9.14
C PHE A 182 -2.65 -3.49 9.79
N SER A 183 -3.82 -3.90 9.31
CA SER A 183 -4.49 -5.11 9.79
C SER A 183 -3.72 -6.37 9.39
N ILE A 184 -3.33 -6.47 8.13
CA ILE A 184 -2.61 -7.64 7.62
C ILE A 184 -1.17 -7.71 8.12
N SER A 185 -0.49 -6.58 8.34
CA SER A 185 0.89 -6.58 8.84
C SER A 185 0.98 -7.25 10.21
N LYS A 186 0.02 -7.00 11.11
CA LYS A 186 -0.05 -7.67 12.42
C LYS A 186 -0.17 -9.19 12.27
N LYS A 187 -1.06 -9.65 11.39
CA LYS A 187 -1.29 -11.08 11.13
C LYS A 187 -0.08 -11.74 10.47
N LEU A 188 0.50 -11.06 9.48
CA LEU A 188 1.65 -11.55 8.72
C LEU A 188 2.93 -11.62 9.57
N ASN A 189 3.13 -10.65 10.47
CA ASN A 189 4.29 -10.63 11.37
C ASN A 189 4.19 -11.68 12.48
N ALA A 190 2.97 -12.01 12.91
CA ALA A 190 2.72 -13.10 13.87
C ALA A 190 2.74 -14.49 13.22
N TYR A 191 2.66 -14.57 11.89
CA TYR A 191 2.70 -15.82 11.16
C TYR A 191 4.07 -16.49 11.24
N ILE A 192 4.07 -17.76 11.64
CA ILE A 192 5.25 -18.61 11.69
C ILE A 192 5.37 -19.30 10.34
N LEU A 193 6.51 -19.10 9.66
CA LEU A 193 6.75 -19.70 8.36
C LEU A 193 6.84 -21.23 8.49
N PRO A 194 6.28 -21.98 7.53
CA PRO A 194 6.53 -23.42 7.46
C PRO A 194 8.02 -23.67 7.21
N THR A 195 8.58 -24.67 7.90
CA THR A 195 9.94 -25.17 7.68
C THR A 195 10.04 -25.75 6.28
N ILE A 196 11.06 -25.32 5.52
CA ILE A 196 11.32 -25.81 4.16
C ILE A 196 11.99 -27.18 4.29
N GLU A 197 11.24 -28.24 4.09
CA GLU A 197 11.78 -29.57 3.84
C GLU A 197 11.93 -29.78 2.32
N ALA A 198 12.97 -30.49 1.91
CA ALA A 198 13.41 -30.57 0.52
C ALA A 198 12.48 -31.39 -0.41
N GLU A 199 11.48 -32.09 0.14
CA GLU A 199 10.65 -33.03 -0.60
C GLU A 199 9.19 -32.58 -0.63
N ALA A 200 8.79 -31.88 -1.70
CA ALA A 200 7.38 -31.85 -2.10
C ALA A 200 7.29 -32.13 -3.60
N ASN A 201 6.72 -33.30 -3.93
CA ASN A 201 6.65 -33.85 -5.28
C ASN A 201 5.31 -33.55 -5.99
N LYS A 202 4.48 -32.67 -5.42
CA LYS A 202 3.14 -32.34 -5.92
C LYS A 202 3.15 -30.99 -6.66
N GLU A 203 2.36 -30.87 -7.73
CA GLU A 203 2.31 -29.67 -8.59
C GLU A 203 1.33 -28.59 -8.10
N ASP A 204 0.58 -28.84 -7.03
CA ASP A 204 -0.46 -27.94 -6.55
C ASP A 204 0.08 -26.85 -5.60
N PHE A 205 -0.47 -25.64 -5.72
CA PHE A 205 -0.04 -24.41 -5.04
C PHE A 205 0.21 -24.56 -3.52
N SER A 206 -0.68 -25.26 -2.81
CA SER A 206 -0.61 -25.44 -1.35
C SER A 206 0.35 -26.55 -0.91
N SER A 207 0.66 -27.48 -1.80
CA SER A 207 1.50 -28.67 -1.54
C SER A 207 2.99 -28.42 -1.77
N ILE A 208 3.31 -27.60 -2.78
CA ILE A 208 4.50 -26.75 -2.76
C ILE A 208 4.33 -25.83 -1.54
N LEU A 209 5.29 -25.20 -0.88
CA LEU A 209 5.08 -24.44 0.39
C LEU A 209 4.71 -25.23 1.67
N ASN A 210 3.72 -26.13 1.68
CA ASN A 210 3.29 -26.80 2.92
C ASN A 210 3.59 -28.31 2.93
N ASN A 211 4.62 -28.73 3.68
CA ASN A 211 4.92 -30.15 3.92
C ASN A 211 4.09 -30.78 5.06
N LYS A 212 3.23 -30.00 5.75
CA LYS A 212 2.44 -30.50 6.89
C LYS A 212 1.10 -31.13 6.53
N TYR A 213 0.74 -31.22 5.26
CA TYR A 213 -0.46 -31.94 4.85
C TYR A 213 -0.07 -33.20 4.08
N PRO A 214 -0.37 -34.41 4.60
CA PRO A 214 -0.24 -35.65 3.83
C PRO A 214 -1.06 -35.60 2.52
#